data_AF-A0AA88DGW8-F1
#
_entry.id   AF-A0AA88DGW8-F1
#
_cell.length_a   1.000
_cell.length_b   1.000
_cell.length_c   1.000
_cell.angle_alpha   90.00
_cell.angle_beta   90.00
_cell.angle_gamma   90.00
#
_symmetry.space_group_name_H-M   'P 1'
#
loop_
_entity.id
_entity.type
_entity.pdbx_description
1 polymer ?
#
loop_
_entity_poly.entity_id
_entity_poly.type
_entity_poly.pdbx_seq_one_letter_code
_entity_poly.pdbx_strand_id
1 'polypeptide(L)'
;MNMAMRPLAYYAHSFMRQGNQIEVPIPYTIMTFEMPVFLSFDDIYEFINLQEINANCILVYMRYLEELRRINGQVEKFVFVFVSPTLISPVRTDTEDAGMRERADSLISFLHDAPKGRLYLVPQNRGRHWVLGVIDP
;
A
#
# COMPACT_ATOMS: atom_id res chain seq x y z
N MET A 1 8.94 -18.93 -14.22
CA MET A 1 9.17 -17.47 -14.09
C MET A 1 8.54 -16.75 -15.28
N ASN A 2 7.61 -15.82 -15.02
CA ASN A 2 6.94 -15.03 -16.06
C ASN A 2 7.97 -14.21 -16.86
N MET A 3 7.97 -14.31 -18.19
CA MET A 3 8.97 -13.62 -19.03
C MET A 3 8.90 -12.09 -18.89
N ALA A 4 7.71 -11.54 -18.61
CA ALA A 4 7.52 -10.10 -18.40
C ALA A 4 8.24 -9.58 -17.14
N MET A 5 8.49 -10.46 -16.16
CA MET A 5 9.05 -10.10 -14.86
C MET A 5 10.56 -10.33 -14.75
N ARG A 6 11.21 -10.78 -15.83
CA ARG A 6 12.67 -11.01 -15.86
C ARG A 6 13.51 -9.79 -15.45
N PRO A 7 13.18 -8.55 -15.85
CA PRO A 7 13.96 -7.39 -15.43
C PRO A 7 13.92 -7.17 -13.91
N LEU A 8 12.74 -7.34 -13.31
CA LEU A 8 12.56 -7.18 -11.86
C LEU A 8 13.26 -8.29 -11.08
N ALA A 9 13.21 -9.52 -11.59
CA ALA A 9 13.94 -10.66 -11.03
C ALA A 9 15.46 -10.45 -11.07
N TYR A 10 15.97 -10.00 -12.22
CA TYR A 10 17.39 -9.68 -12.37
C TYR A 10 17.80 -8.59 -11.38
N TYR A 11 17.03 -7.50 -11.28
CA TYR A 11 17.31 -6.43 -10.34
C TYR A 11 17.35 -6.93 -8.87
N ALA A 12 16.34 -7.67 -8.44
CA ALA A 12 16.29 -8.22 -7.09
C ALA A 12 17.50 -9.12 -6.80
N HIS A 13 17.83 -10.04 -7.70
CA HIS A 13 18.99 -10.93 -7.53
C HIS A 13 20.34 -10.22 -7.58
N SER A 14 20.49 -9.19 -8.42
CA SER A 14 21.75 -8.47 -8.58
C SER A 14 22.03 -7.48 -7.45
N PHE A 15 20.99 -6.84 -6.90
CA PHE A 15 21.16 -5.68 -6.02
C PHE A 15 20.58 -5.87 -4.61
N MET A 16 19.66 -6.82 -4.40
CA MET A 16 19.00 -7.06 -3.11
C MET A 16 19.43 -8.40 -2.49
N ARG A 17 20.74 -8.57 -2.26
CA ARG A 17 21.28 -9.76 -1.58
C ARG A 17 20.55 -10.01 -0.25
N GLN A 18 20.38 -11.28 0.13
CA GLN A 18 19.61 -11.74 1.30
C GLN A 18 19.83 -10.86 2.53
N GLY A 19 18.84 -10.00 2.85
CA GLY A 19 18.85 -9.08 3.98
C GLY A 19 18.82 -7.59 3.60
N ASN A 20 19.19 -7.22 2.38
CA ASN A 20 19.08 -5.84 1.91
C ASN A 20 17.62 -5.47 1.67
N GLN A 21 17.24 -4.28 2.12
CA GLN A 21 15.94 -3.68 1.87
C GLN A 21 16.08 -2.37 1.09
N ILE A 22 15.11 -2.06 0.26
CA ILE A 22 14.98 -0.76 -0.39
C ILE A 22 14.08 0.10 0.47
N GLU A 23 14.63 1.20 0.96
CA GLU A 23 13.86 2.23 1.63
C GLU A 23 13.07 3.05 0.60
N VAL A 24 11.76 3.12 0.78
CA VAL A 24 10.86 3.90 -0.08
C VAL A 24 10.14 4.94 0.78
N PRO A 25 10.44 6.25 0.60
CA PRO A 25 9.73 7.29 1.32
C PRO A 25 8.29 7.38 0.81
N ILE A 26 7.34 7.26 1.72
CA ILE A 26 5.90 7.38 1.43
C ILE A 26 5.45 8.78 1.85
N PRO A 27 4.80 9.55 0.96
CA PRO A 27 4.32 10.89 1.30
C PRO A 27 3.17 10.83 2.32
N TYR A 28 3.05 11.88 3.13
CA TYR A 28 1.96 12.07 4.09
C TYR A 28 0.56 12.02 3.44
N THR A 29 0.46 12.28 2.14
CA THR A 29 -0.81 12.17 1.40
C THR A 29 -1.33 10.74 1.27
N ILE A 30 -0.49 9.73 1.54
CA ILE A 30 -0.82 8.30 1.48
C ILE A 30 -0.80 7.66 2.87
N MET A 31 0.13 8.09 3.72
CA MET A 31 0.24 7.64 5.11
C MET A 31 -0.06 8.78 6.07
N THR A 32 -0.83 8.53 7.12
CA THR A 32 -1.10 9.52 8.19
C THR A 32 0.11 9.86 9.05
N PHE A 33 1.28 9.30 8.72
CA PHE A 33 2.55 9.56 9.37
C PHE A 33 3.69 9.34 8.35
N GLU A 34 4.77 10.11 8.48
CA GLU A 34 5.97 9.93 7.66
C GLU A 34 6.81 8.79 8.23
N MET A 35 6.58 7.57 7.75
CA MET A 35 7.55 6.48 7.91
C MET A 35 7.90 5.88 6.55
N PRO A 36 9.19 5.62 6.30
CA PRO A 36 9.59 4.90 5.10
C PRO A 36 9.04 3.48 5.15
N VAL A 37 8.68 2.97 3.97
CA VAL A 37 8.34 1.56 3.76
C VAL A 37 9.56 0.86 3.19
N PHE A 38 9.85 -0.32 3.69
CA PHE A 38 10.97 -1.13 3.25
C PHE A 38 10.48 -2.27 2.35
N LEU A 39 11.03 -2.38 1.14
CA LEU A 39 10.84 -3.54 0.28
C LEU A 39 12.01 -4.50 0.42
N SER A 40 11.73 -5.73 0.80
CA SER A 40 12.69 -6.81 0.91
C SER A 40 12.85 -7.57 -0.42
N PHE A 41 13.87 -8.42 -0.50
CA PHE A 41 13.99 -9.37 -1.61
C PHE A 41 12.76 -10.28 -1.70
N ASP A 42 12.25 -10.75 -0.55
CA ASP A 42 11.11 -11.66 -0.48
C ASP A 42 9.85 -10.99 -1.02
N ASP A 43 9.61 -9.71 -0.72
CA ASP A 43 8.47 -8.95 -1.24
C ASP A 43 8.43 -8.95 -2.78
N ILE A 44 9.60 -8.74 -3.40
CA ILE A 44 9.73 -8.73 -4.86
C ILE A 44 9.65 -10.16 -5.41
N TYR A 45 10.27 -11.12 -4.74
CA TYR A 45 10.25 -12.52 -5.14
C TYR A 45 8.83 -13.09 -5.12
N GLU A 46 8.06 -12.82 -4.07
CA GLU A 46 6.65 -13.19 -3.95
C GLU A 46 5.83 -12.56 -5.10
N PHE A 47 6.02 -11.27 -5.36
CA PHE A 47 5.36 -10.58 -6.47
C PHE A 47 5.66 -11.21 -7.84
N ILE A 48 6.93 -11.48 -8.15
CA ILE A 48 7.36 -12.08 -9.43
C ILE A 48 6.78 -13.49 -9.62
N ASN A 49 6.60 -14.22 -8.53
CA ASN A 49 6.06 -15.59 -8.53
C ASN A 49 4.55 -15.65 -8.32
N LEU A 50 3.85 -14.51 -8.43
CA LEU A 50 2.39 -14.40 -8.27
C LEU A 50 1.91 -15.00 -6.93
N GLN A 51 2.72 -14.86 -5.89
CA GLN A 51 2.36 -15.19 -4.52
C GLN A 51 1.58 -14.04 -3.88
N GLU A 52 1.14 -14.25 -2.64
CA GLU A 52 0.48 -13.22 -1.86
C GLU A 52 1.39 -12.00 -1.74
N ILE A 53 0.87 -10.82 -2.11
CA ILE A 53 1.58 -9.55 -1.98
C ILE A 53 1.27 -8.95 -0.61
N ASN A 54 2.27 -8.40 0.06
CA ASN A 54 2.07 -7.75 1.33
C ASN A 54 1.67 -6.27 1.20
N ALA A 55 1.38 -5.64 2.34
CA ALA A 55 0.98 -4.24 2.41
C ALA A 55 2.07 -3.27 1.90
N ASN A 56 3.36 -3.63 2.03
CA ASN A 56 4.46 -2.78 1.58
C ASN A 56 4.47 -2.66 0.06
N CYS A 57 4.26 -3.77 -0.67
CA CYS A 57 4.12 -3.75 -2.12
C CYS A 57 2.97 -2.84 -2.57
N ILE A 58 1.81 -2.92 -1.90
CA ILE A 58 0.65 -2.07 -2.17
C ILE A 58 0.98 -0.59 -1.93
N LEU A 59 1.61 -0.25 -0.80
CA LEU A 59 2.00 1.12 -0.46
C LEU A 59 2.99 1.72 -1.47
N VAL A 60 3.99 0.95 -1.90
CA VAL A 60 4.94 1.42 -2.92
C VAL A 60 4.26 1.64 -4.25
N TYR A 61 3.29 0.79 -4.62
CA TYR A 61 2.50 1.01 -5.83
C TYR A 61 1.60 2.26 -5.72
N MET A 62 0.96 2.49 -4.58
CA MET A 62 0.18 3.71 -4.32
C MET A 62 1.03 4.97 -4.44
N ARG A 63 2.26 4.96 -3.91
CA ARG A 63 3.23 6.04 -4.10
C ARG A 63 3.54 6.26 -5.57
N TYR A 64 3.79 5.19 -6.33
CA TYR A 64 4.04 5.29 -7.76
C TYR A 64 2.86 5.93 -8.50
N LEU A 65 1.62 5.53 -8.20
CA LEU A 65 0.42 6.11 -8.79
C LEU A 65 0.24 7.59 -8.43
N GLU A 66 0.53 7.96 -7.18
CA GLU A 66 0.46 9.36 -6.75
C GLU A 66 1.49 10.23 -7.47
N GLU A 67 2.71 9.72 -7.66
CA GLU A 67 3.75 10.41 -8.40
C GLU A 67 3.39 10.54 -9.89
N LEU A 68 2.83 9.50 -10.50
CA LEU A 68 2.30 9.57 -11.87
C LEU A 68 1.21 10.63 -11.99
N ARG A 69 0.29 10.70 -11.02
CA ARG A 69 -0.78 11.71 -11.00
C ARG A 69 -0.19 13.12 -10.95
N ARG A 70 0.85 13.32 -10.14
CA ARG A 70 1.58 14.58 -10.01
C ARG A 70 2.25 14.98 -11.32
N ILE A 71 3.03 14.08 -11.93
CA ILE A 71 3.76 14.34 -13.18
C ILE A 71 2.79 14.64 -14.33
N ASN A 72 1.65 13.96 -14.37
CA ASN A 72 0.65 14.15 -15.43
C ASN A 72 -0.28 15.36 -15.20
N GLY A 73 -0.07 16.17 -14.16
CA GLY A 73 -0.93 17.31 -13.83
C GLY A 73 -2.38 16.91 -13.47
N GLN A 74 -2.58 15.66 -13.04
CA GLN A 74 -3.89 15.06 -12.80
C GLN A 74 -4.38 15.21 -11.36
N VAL A 75 -3.57 15.82 -10.48
CA VAL A 75 -3.84 15.98 -9.04
C VAL A 75 -5.10 16.78 -8.79
N GLU A 76 -5.37 17.81 -9.61
CA GLU A 76 -6.57 18.64 -9.50
C GLU A 76 -7.80 18.00 -10.15
N LYS A 77 -7.59 17.14 -11.16
CA LYS A 77 -8.67 16.50 -11.93
C LYS A 77 -9.27 15.28 -11.23
N PHE A 78 -8.43 14.51 -10.54
CA PHE A 78 -8.87 13.31 -9.82
C PHE A 78 -8.80 13.54 -8.32
N VAL A 79 -9.97 13.70 -7.74
CA VAL A 79 -10.17 14.10 -6.34
C VAL A 79 -10.23 12.85 -5.44
N PHE A 80 -9.25 11.96 -5.55
CA PHE A 80 -9.15 10.79 -4.66
C PHE A 80 -7.94 10.86 -3.72
N VAL A 81 -8.06 10.19 -2.59
CA VAL A 81 -7.04 10.03 -1.54
C VAL A 81 -6.83 8.54 -1.31
N PHE A 82 -5.57 8.15 -1.25
CA PHE A 82 -5.15 6.80 -0.92
C PHE A 82 -5.10 6.62 0.60
N VAL A 83 -5.70 5.55 1.12
CA VAL A 83 -5.66 5.21 2.56
C VAL A 83 -4.72 4.04 2.77
N SER A 84 -3.72 4.20 3.62
CA SER A 84 -2.76 3.13 3.90
C SER A 84 -3.46 1.83 4.34
N PRO A 85 -3.14 0.67 3.74
CA PRO A 85 -3.66 -0.62 4.21
C PRO A 85 -3.23 -0.95 5.63
N THR A 86 -2.11 -0.40 6.12
CA THR A 86 -1.63 -0.63 7.49
C THR A 86 -2.47 0.08 8.55
N LEU A 87 -3.24 1.12 8.19
CA LEU A 87 -4.19 1.79 9.09
C LEU A 87 -5.40 0.92 9.41
N ILE A 88 -5.81 0.07 8.46
CA ILE A 88 -7.06 -0.70 8.52
C ILE A 88 -6.84 -2.20 8.59
N SER A 89 -5.59 -2.65 8.55
CA SER A 89 -5.18 -4.04 8.69
C SER A 89 -3.88 -4.09 9.50
N PRO A 90 -3.94 -3.92 10.83
CA PRO A 90 -2.81 -4.23 11.69
C PRO A 90 -2.36 -5.67 11.44
N VAL A 91 -1.05 -5.85 11.51
CA VAL A 91 -0.36 -7.12 11.29
C VAL A 91 -1.01 -8.22 12.13
N ARG A 92 -1.60 -9.20 11.43
CA ARG A 92 -2.04 -10.52 11.91
C ARG A 92 -2.21 -10.64 13.42
N THR A 93 -3.30 -10.10 13.95
CA THR A 93 -3.87 -10.63 15.19
C THR A 93 -4.74 -11.83 14.80
N ASP A 94 -4.34 -12.97 15.32
CA ASP A 94 -4.88 -14.32 15.28
C ASP A 94 -6.33 -14.46 15.80
N THR A 95 -7.02 -13.34 16.02
CA THR A 95 -8.45 -13.28 16.33
C THR A 95 -9.11 -12.25 15.41
N GLU A 96 -9.86 -12.72 14.40
CA GLU A 96 -10.48 -11.88 13.36
C GLU A 96 -11.40 -10.78 13.94
N ASP A 97 -12.01 -11.04 15.09
CA ASP A 97 -13.00 -10.15 15.71
C ASP A 97 -12.41 -9.03 16.57
N ALA A 98 -11.26 -9.26 17.24
CA ALA A 98 -10.68 -8.28 18.16
C ALA A 98 -10.10 -7.06 17.43
N GLY A 99 -9.64 -7.23 16.19
CA GLY A 99 -9.07 -6.15 15.38
C GLY A 99 -10.10 -5.33 14.60
N MET A 100 -11.34 -5.80 14.42
CA MET A 100 -12.30 -5.13 13.52
C MET A 100 -12.70 -3.73 14.03
N ARG A 101 -12.92 -3.59 15.34
CA ARG A 101 -13.32 -2.31 15.95
C ARG A 101 -12.20 -1.29 15.92
N GLU A 102 -10.98 -1.68 16.27
CA GLU A 102 -9.79 -0.81 16.20
C GLU A 102 -9.51 -0.32 14.77
N ARG A 103 -9.70 -1.19 13.77
CA ARG A 103 -9.59 -0.83 12.34
C ARG A 103 -10.65 0.19 11.93
N ALA A 104 -11.89 -0.01 12.39
CA ALA A 104 -12.99 0.91 12.12
C ALA A 104 -12.75 2.27 12.78
N ASP A 105 -12.32 2.28 14.05
CA ASP A 105 -12.01 3.50 14.79
C ASP A 105 -10.85 4.28 14.14
N SER A 106 -9.79 3.58 13.70
CA SER A 106 -8.67 4.18 12.97
C SER A 106 -9.12 4.80 11.64
N LEU A 107 -9.98 4.10 10.88
CA LEU A 107 -10.53 4.61 9.64
C LEU A 107 -11.46 5.82 9.88
N ILE A 108 -12.31 5.78 10.91
CA ILE A 108 -13.19 6.90 11.29
C ILE A 108 -12.37 8.12 11.67
N SER A 109 -11.33 7.94 12.50
CA SER A 109 -10.42 9.02 12.88
C SER A 109 -9.75 9.63 11.66
N PHE A 110 -9.27 8.81 10.73
CA PHE A 110 -8.69 9.29 9.48
C PHE A 110 -9.71 10.10 8.66
N LEU A 111 -10.91 9.56 8.43
CA LEU A 111 -11.95 10.22 7.62
C LEU A 111 -12.49 11.50 8.26
N HIS A 112 -12.46 11.59 9.59
CA HIS A 112 -12.81 12.80 10.32
C HIS A 112 -11.91 13.97 9.90
N ASP A 113 -10.60 13.75 9.90
CA ASP A 113 -9.58 14.78 9.64
C ASP A 113 -9.26 14.94 8.14
N ALA A 114 -9.65 13.97 7.32
CA ALA A 114 -9.30 13.97 5.91
C ALA A 114 -10.10 15.01 5.07
N PRO A 115 -9.52 15.49 3.94
CA PRO A 115 -10.13 16.52 3.11
C PRO A 115 -11.53 16.16 2.59
N LYS A 116 -12.53 17.01 2.85
CA LYS A 116 -13.91 16.75 2.40
C LYS A 116 -14.07 16.86 0.87
N GLY A 117 -15.12 16.22 0.35
CA GLY A 117 -15.43 16.21 -1.09
C GLY A 117 -14.46 15.39 -1.93
N ARG A 118 -13.85 14.36 -1.33
CA ARG A 118 -12.86 13.49 -1.97
C ARG A 118 -13.29 12.03 -1.86
N LEU A 119 -12.93 11.26 -2.89
CA LEU A 119 -13.08 9.80 -2.90
C LEU A 119 -11.92 9.16 -2.14
N TYR A 120 -12.20 8.20 -1.26
CA TYR A 120 -11.16 7.49 -0.52
C TYR A 120 -10.98 6.08 -1.03
N LEU A 121 -9.76 5.74 -1.42
CA LEU A 121 -9.37 4.42 -1.91
C LEU A 121 -8.73 3.64 -0.77
N VAL A 122 -9.41 2.57 -0.34
CA VAL A 122 -9.15 1.85 0.91
C VAL A 122 -8.80 0.39 0.60
N PRO A 123 -7.55 0.09 0.24
CA PRO A 123 -7.09 -1.28 0.03
C PRO A 123 -7.04 -2.05 1.36
N GLN A 124 -7.71 -3.19 1.43
CA GLN A 124 -7.78 -4.05 2.61
C GLN A 124 -7.34 -5.48 2.25
N ASN A 125 -6.53 -6.11 3.09
CA ASN A 125 -6.27 -7.55 2.99
C ASN A 125 -7.20 -8.30 3.96
N ARG A 126 -8.02 -9.22 3.42
CA ARG A 126 -8.86 -10.14 4.19
C ARG A 126 -8.29 -11.55 4.11
N GLY A 127 -7.47 -11.90 5.10
CA GLY A 127 -6.79 -13.19 5.20
C GLY A 127 -5.64 -13.30 4.19
N ARG A 128 -5.98 -13.40 2.91
CA ARG A 128 -5.06 -13.47 1.75
C ARG A 128 -5.62 -12.82 0.48
N HIS A 129 -6.70 -12.07 0.61
CA HIS A 129 -7.41 -11.47 -0.51
C HIS A 129 -7.37 -9.95 -0.37
N TRP A 130 -6.76 -9.29 -1.36
CA TRP A 130 -6.81 -7.85 -1.47
C TRP A 130 -8.13 -7.41 -2.08
N VAL A 131 -8.81 -6.50 -1.40
CA VAL A 131 -10.05 -5.85 -1.84
C VAL A 131 -9.82 -4.35 -1.78
N LEU A 132 -10.32 -3.63 -2.79
CA LEU A 132 -10.32 -2.17 -2.77
C LEU A 132 -11.71 -1.68 -2.38
N GLY A 133 -11.84 -1.09 -1.19
CA GLY A 133 -13.01 -0.30 -0.82
C GLY A 133 -12.91 1.11 -1.42
N VAL A 134 -14.05 1.68 -1.80
CA VAL A 134 -14.15 3.08 -2.22
C VAL A 134 -15.21 3.75 -1.35
N ILE A 135 -14.84 4.87 -0.72
CA ILE A 135 -15.75 5.66 0.10
C ILE A 135 -15.97 7.00 -0.60
N ASP A 136 -17.24 7.31 -0.87
CA ASP A 136 -17.72 8.57 -1.41
C ASP A 136 -18.62 9.21 -0.33
N PRO A 137 -18.07 10.09 0.54
CA PRO A 137 -18.77 10.64 1.70
C PRO A 137 -19.73 11.78 1.37
#